data_AF-A0A0M0LAU8-F1
#
_entry.id   AF-A0A0M0LAU8-F1
#
_cell.length_a   1.000
_cell.length_b   1.000
_cell.length_c   1.000
_cell.angle_alpha   90.00
_cell.angle_beta   90.00
_cell.angle_gamma   90.00
#
_symmetry.space_group_name_H-M   'P 1'
#
loop_
_entity.id
_entity.type
_entity.pdbx_description
1 polymer ?
#
loop_
_entity_poly.entity_id
_entity_poly.type
_entity_poly.pdbx_seq_one_letter_code
_entity_poly.pdbx_strand_id
1 'polypeptide(L)' 'MMQEQNIRFRDITIDDDVERLMVLRKRYNLRQYELANAIGVSENYLGAIENRVNPLTKKMIRKLDTYLEEMLWR' A
#
# COMPACT_ATOMS: atom_id res chain seq x y z
N MET A 1 -5.40 25.20 25.91
CA MET A 1 -6.61 24.87 25.11
C MET A 1 -6.14 24.45 23.74
N MET A 2 -6.20 23.16 23.40
CA MET A 2 -6.03 22.74 22.01
C MET A 2 -7.37 23.00 21.31
N GLN A 3 -7.35 23.80 20.24
CA GLN A 3 -8.55 24.01 19.43
C GLN A 3 -8.88 22.69 18.72
N GLU A 4 -10.11 22.20 18.88
CA GLU A 4 -10.62 21.09 18.08
C GLU A 4 -10.59 21.49 16.60
N GLN A 5 -9.71 20.86 15.83
CA GLN A 5 -9.71 21.03 14.38
C GLN A 5 -10.92 20.31 13.80
N ASN A 6 -11.80 21.04 13.12
CA ASN A 6 -12.94 20.49 12.39
C ASN A 6 -12.46 19.87 11.06
N ILE A 7 -11.81 18.71 11.14
CA ILE A 7 -11.29 17.97 9.97
C ILE A 7 -12.46 17.30 9.25
N ARG A 8 -12.65 17.55 7.95
CA ARG A 8 -13.67 16.84 7.16
C ARG A 8 -13.05 15.59 6.54
N PHE A 9 -13.89 14.58 6.28
CA PHE A 9 -13.44 13.34 5.63
C PHE A 9 -12.70 13.57 4.29
N ARG A 10 -13.17 14.55 3.49
CA ARG A 10 -12.53 14.92 2.22
C ARG A 10 -11.12 15.50 2.37
N ASP A 11 -10.76 15.93 3.58
CA ASP A 11 -9.46 16.51 3.90
C ASP A 11 -8.47 15.42 4.35
N ILE A 12 -8.91 14.15 4.49
CA ILE A 12 -8.04 13.01 4.81
C ILE A 12 -7.24 12.65 3.56
N THR A 13 -5.92 12.74 3.69
CA THR A 13 -4.95 12.34 2.67
C THR A 13 -4.18 11.11 3.11
N ILE A 14 -3.46 10.49 2.17
CA ILE A 14 -2.53 9.41 2.47
C ILE A 14 -1.44 9.94 3.40
N ASP A 15 -1.26 9.30 4.55
CA ASP A 15 -0.30 9.67 5.60
C ASP A 15 1.11 9.11 5.32
N ASP A 16 1.20 7.83 4.94
CA ASP A 16 2.48 7.14 4.74
C ASP A 16 2.51 6.21 3.52
N ASP A 17 3.69 5.68 3.21
CA ASP A 17 3.88 4.76 2.08
C ASP A 17 3.15 3.42 2.27
N VAL A 18 2.92 2.98 3.51
CA VAL A 18 2.17 1.76 3.82
C VAL A 18 0.70 1.96 3.49
N GLU A 19 0.14 3.12 3.83
CA GLU A 19 -1.21 3.50 3.45
C GLU A 19 -1.33 3.64 1.93
N ARG A 20 -0.31 4.20 1.26
CA ARG A 20 -0.27 4.24 -0.22
C ARG A 20 -0.35 2.83 -0.82
N LEU A 21 0.39 1.87 -0.27
CA LEU A 21 0.33 0.46 -0.67
C LEU A 21 -1.07 -0.15 -0.46
N MET A 22 -1.70 0.09 0.69
CA MET A 22 -3.04 -0.42 0.98
C MET A 22 -4.09 0.17 0.03
N VAL A 23 -3.99 1.48 -0.25
CA VAL A 23 -4.86 2.18 -1.20
C VAL A 23 -4.66 1.63 -2.61
N LEU A 24 -3.41 1.44 -3.05
CA LEU A 24 -3.07 0.83 -4.33
C LEU A 24 -3.76 -0.53 -4.48
N ARG A 25 -3.53 -1.44 -3.52
CA ARG A 25 -4.08 -2.79 -3.53
C ARG A 25 -5.61 -2.78 -3.63
N LYS A 26 -6.27 -1.95 -2.83
CA LYS A 26 -7.73 -1.82 -2.82
C LYS A 26 -8.27 -1.21 -4.11
N ARG A 27 -7.59 -0.23 -4.71
CA ARG A 27 -7.98 0.38 -5.99
C ARG A 27 -8.00 -0.63 -7.14
N TYR A 28 -7.09 -1.59 -7.12
CA TYR A 28 -7.06 -2.70 -8.09
C TYR A 28 -7.90 -3.92 -7.67
N ASN A 29 -8.69 -3.80 -6.60
CA ASN A 29 -9.54 -4.88 -6.06
C ASN A 29 -8.77 -6.19 -5.77
N LEU A 30 -7.52 -6.07 -5.33
CA LEU A 30 -6.67 -7.21 -5.03
C LEU A 30 -6.76 -7.62 -3.54
N ARG A 31 -6.83 -8.91 -3.28
CA ARG A 31 -6.58 -9.51 -1.97
C ARG A 31 -5.07 -9.47 -1.66
N GLN A 32 -4.70 -9.60 -0.38
CA GLN A 32 -3.29 -9.59 0.02
C GLN A 32 -2.49 -10.68 -0.69
N TYR A 33 -2.98 -11.93 -0.72
CA TYR A 33 -2.28 -12.99 -1.44
C TYR A 33 -2.11 -12.72 -2.94
N GLU A 34 -3.06 -12.03 -3.59
CA GLU A 34 -3.00 -11.76 -5.04
C GLU A 34 -1.88 -10.77 -5.36
N LEU A 35 -1.83 -9.66 -4.62
CA LEU A 35 -0.74 -8.70 -4.78
C LEU A 35 0.60 -9.30 -4.39
N ALA A 36 0.65 -10.05 -3.28
CA ALA A 36 1.88 -10.70 -2.82
C ALA A 36 2.43 -11.66 -3.88
N ASN A 37 1.56 -12.49 -4.46
CA ASN A 37 1.92 -13.40 -5.55
C ASN A 37 2.43 -12.64 -6.79
N ALA A 38 1.73 -11.56 -7.17
CA ALA A 38 2.11 -10.76 -8.33
C ALA A 38 3.49 -10.09 -8.19
N ILE A 39 3.84 -9.60 -7.00
CA ILE A 39 5.15 -8.97 -6.74
C ILE A 39 6.23 -9.96 -6.27
N GLY A 40 5.91 -11.25 -6.22
CA GLY A 40 6.83 -12.33 -5.84
C GLY A 40 7.30 -12.23 -4.39
N VAL A 41 6.36 -12.15 -3.44
CA VAL A 41 6.60 -12.21 -1.98
C VAL A 41 5.54 -13.09 -1.31
N SER A 42 5.74 -13.47 -0.05
CA SER A 42 4.71 -14.19 0.69
C SER A 42 3.59 -13.26 1.17
N GLU A 43 2.36 -13.80 1.24
CA GLU A 43 1.21 -13.08 1.80
C GLU A 43 1.48 -12.60 3.23
N ASN A 44 2.09 -13.44 4.07
CA ASN A 44 2.45 -13.08 5.44
C ASN A 44 3.43 -11.89 5.50
N TYR A 45 4.39 -11.82 4.57
CA TYR A 45 5.31 -10.69 4.50
C TYR A 45 4.60 -9.39 4.10
N LEU A 46 3.69 -9.44 3.11
CA LEU A 46 2.89 -8.29 2.72
C LEU A 46 1.96 -7.85 3.87
N GLY A 47 1.29 -8.79 4.54
CA GLY A 47 0.45 -8.52 5.70
C GLY A 47 1.23 -7.91 6.87
N ALA A 48 2.45 -8.37 7.13
CA ALA A 48 3.34 -7.76 8.13
C ALA A 48 3.70 -6.31 7.79
N ILE A 49 3.82 -5.96 6.50
CA ILE A 49 4.04 -4.57 6.07
C ILE A 49 2.77 -3.73 6.26
N GLU A 50 1.61 -4.21 5.81
CA GLU A 50 0.33 -3.47 5.96
C GLU A 50 -0.04 -3.24 7.43
N ASN A 51 0.36 -4.15 8.32
CA ASN A 51 0.18 -4.02 9.77
C ASN A 51 1.31 -3.21 10.45
N ARG A 52 2.24 -2.62 9.67
CA ARG A 52 3.40 -1.86 10.16
C ARG A 52 4.33 -2.64 11.11
N VAL A 53 4.27 -3.97 11.08
CA VAL A 53 5.20 -4.85 11.79
C VAL A 53 6.57 -4.82 11.10
N ASN A 54 6.56 -4.81 9.76
CA ASN A 54 7.76 -4.68 8.94
C ASN A 54 7.74 -3.36 8.17
N PRO A 55 8.89 -2.69 8.01
CA PRO A 55 8.96 -1.49 7.21
C PRO A 55 8.78 -1.79 5.71
N LEU A 56 8.13 -0.89 4.99
CA LEU A 56 8.12 -0.92 3.53
C LEU A 56 9.50 -0.52 3.01
N THR A 57 10.22 -1.47 2.41
CA THR A 57 11.58 -1.24 1.94
C THR A 57 11.61 -0.66 0.52
N LYS A 58 12.67 0.07 0.16
CA LYS A 58 12.92 0.52 -1.23
C LYS A 58 12.96 -0.64 -2.23
N LYS A 59 13.34 -1.85 -1.81
CA LYS A 59 13.30 -3.05 -2.65
C LYS A 59 11.85 -3.45 -2.95
N MET A 60 10.96 -3.34 -1.97
CA MET A 60 9.54 -3.62 -2.16
C MET A 60 8.89 -2.58 -3.06
N ILE A 61 9.21 -1.29 -2.87
CA ILE A 61 8.72 -0.21 -3.73
C ILE A 61 9.08 -0.49 -5.20
N ARG A 62 10.34 -0.85 -5.49
CA ARG A 62 10.75 -1.23 -6.86
C ARG A 62 9.96 -2.41 -7.42
N LYS A 63 9.62 -3.42 -6.61
CA LYS A 63 8.77 -4.54 -7.06
C LYS A 63 7.36 -4.08 -7.42
N LEU A 64 6.81 -3.14 -6.66
CA LEU A 64 5.50 -2.54 -6.94
C LEU A 64 5.55 -1.70 -8.22
N ASP A 65 6.59 -0.88 -8.39
CA ASP A 65 6.78 -0.06 -9.60
C ASP A 65 6.84 -0.95 -10.85
N THR A 66 7.66 -2.01 -10.84
CA THR A 66 7.73 -2.98 -11.95
C THR A 66 6.38 -3.64 -12.22
N TYR A 67 5.65 -4.07 -11.18
CA TYR A 67 4.31 -4.65 -11.33
C TYR A 67 3.32 -3.69 -11.98
N LEU A 68 3.34 -2.41 -11.58
CA LEU A 68 2.45 -1.39 -12.12
C LEU A 68 2.80 -1.02 -13.56
N GLU A 69 4.09 -0.92 -13.88
CA GLU A 69 4.57 -0.73 -15.25
C GLU A 69 4.05 -1.88 -16.14
N GLU A 70 4.32 -3.13 -15.78
CA GLU A 70 3.87 -4.30 -16.54
C GLU A 70 2.35 -4.41 -16.70
N MET A 71 1.58 -3.89 -15.74
CA MET A 71 0.13 -3.88 -15.78
C MET A 71 -0.45 -2.80 -16.71
N LEU A 72 0.20 -1.65 -16.84
CA LEU A 72 -0.25 -0.54 -17.69
C LEU A 72 0.02 -0.75 -19.19
N TRP A 73 0.94 -1.66 -19.54
CA TRP A 73 1.23 -2.04 -20.93
C TRP A 73 0.43 -3.27 -21.42
N ARG A 74 -0.57 -3.71 -20.65
CA ARG A 74 -1.52 -4.78 -21.01
C ARG A 74 -2.88 -4.20 -21.35
#